data_AF-A0A1G4KAP9-F1
#
_entry.id   AF-A0A1G4KAP9-F1
#
_cell.length_a   1.000
_cell.length_b   1.000
_cell.length_c   1.000
_cell.angle_alpha   90.00
_cell.angle_beta   90.00
_cell.angle_gamma   90.00
#
_symmetry.space_group_name_H-M   'P 1'
#
loop_
_entity.id
_entity.type
_entity.pdbx_description
1 polymer ?
#
loop_
_entity_poly.entity_id
_entity_poly.type
_entity_poly.pdbx_seq_one_letter_code
_entity_poly.pdbx_strand_id
1 'polypeptide(L)'
;MTETMIPQFPDYSIYAGLYVEVANSKELHSVVSNLPFAFIEADTICSREQLFSAVYKALIESSFNKQRTKTLNSECILSLSPTSNIGEAFKRFGISEKTSRIVVLSIVAKTEKAILEAKELIHGVGVDLTDEALESGYDLGLIKKVCSRCTQLFERLKKANLLLTTSRYIELQIGGQIPSTFCGRIIKNISECHSAARSVTRR
;
A
#
# COMPACT_ATOMS: atom_id res chain seq x y z
N MET A 1 -12.15 -0.64 11.72
CA MET A 1 -11.79 0.14 10.52
C MET A 1 -11.67 1.58 10.96
N THR A 2 -10.54 2.19 10.61
CA THR A 2 -10.21 3.59 10.90
C THR A 2 -10.56 4.41 9.67
N GLU A 3 -11.32 5.49 9.86
CA GLU A 3 -11.53 6.50 8.83
C GLU A 3 -10.37 7.51 8.84
N THR A 4 -9.87 7.85 7.67
CA THR A 4 -8.86 8.89 7.46
C THR A 4 -9.10 9.60 6.13
N MET A 5 -8.38 10.68 5.90
CA MET A 5 -8.42 11.44 4.65
C MET A 5 -7.02 11.92 4.28
N ILE A 6 -6.81 12.16 2.98
CA ILE A 6 -5.59 12.81 2.51
C ILE A 6 -5.87 14.31 2.36
N PRO A 7 -5.08 15.21 2.97
CA PRO A 7 -5.36 16.65 2.96
C PRO A 7 -5.52 17.27 1.57
N GLN A 8 -4.77 16.78 0.57
CA GLN A 8 -4.83 17.25 -0.82
C GLN A 8 -6.07 16.74 -1.58
N PHE A 9 -6.78 15.75 -1.04
CA PHE A 9 -7.94 15.12 -1.63
C PHE A 9 -9.10 15.10 -0.62
N PRO A 10 -9.63 16.28 -0.22
CA PRO A 10 -10.62 16.40 0.85
C PRO A 10 -11.98 15.77 0.53
N ASP A 11 -12.25 15.53 -0.76
CA ASP A 11 -13.50 14.96 -1.26
C ASP A 11 -13.60 13.44 -1.07
N TYR A 12 -12.52 12.79 -0.61
CA TYR A 12 -12.47 11.36 -0.38
C TYR A 12 -12.32 11.03 1.12
N SER A 13 -13.06 10.02 1.56
CA SER A 13 -12.85 9.33 2.83
C SER A 13 -12.19 7.97 2.56
N ILE A 14 -11.22 7.61 3.38
CA ILE A 14 -10.47 6.36 3.30
C ILE A 14 -10.76 5.55 4.55
N TYR A 15 -11.33 4.36 4.38
CA TYR A 15 -11.58 3.41 5.44
C TYR A 15 -10.58 2.26 5.32
N ALA A 16 -9.79 2.04 6.37
CA ALA A 16 -8.82 0.96 6.40
C ALA A 16 -8.96 0.11 7.67
N GLY A 17 -8.73 -1.20 7.57
CA GLY A 17 -8.73 -2.09 8.74
C GLY A 17 -7.87 -3.32 8.50
N LEU A 18 -7.43 -3.96 9.58
CA LEU A 18 -6.64 -5.18 9.53
C LEU A 18 -7.45 -6.31 10.17
N TYR A 19 -7.45 -7.46 9.51
CA TYR A 19 -8.01 -8.70 10.03
C TYR A 19 -6.92 -9.76 10.05
N VAL A 20 -6.85 -10.51 11.14
CA VAL A 20 -5.94 -11.63 11.32
C VAL A 20 -6.73 -12.92 11.53
N GLU A 21 -6.07 -14.07 11.39
CA GLU A 21 -6.69 -15.39 11.56
C GLU A 21 -7.93 -15.57 10.67
N VAL A 22 -7.87 -15.06 9.44
CA VAL A 22 -8.98 -15.14 8.48
C VAL A 22 -9.16 -16.58 8.01
N ALA A 23 -10.35 -17.14 8.26
CA ALA A 23 -10.69 -18.53 7.97
C ALA A 23 -11.39 -18.74 6.61
N ASN A 24 -11.98 -17.68 6.02
CA ASN A 24 -12.78 -17.77 4.80
C ASN A 24 -12.14 -17.09 3.57
N SER A 25 -10.82 -17.01 3.52
CA SER A 25 -10.04 -16.41 2.41
C SER A 25 -10.42 -16.94 1.03
N LYS A 26 -10.71 -18.24 0.91
CA LYS A 26 -11.14 -18.87 -0.34
C LYS A 26 -12.47 -18.32 -0.85
N GLU A 27 -13.44 -18.12 0.05
CA GLU A 27 -14.73 -17.53 -0.28
C GLU A 27 -14.55 -16.06 -0.66
N LEU A 28 -13.80 -15.30 0.13
CA LEU A 28 -13.48 -13.89 -0.13
C LEU A 28 -12.80 -13.70 -1.49
N HIS A 29 -11.84 -14.56 -1.84
CA HIS A 29 -11.13 -14.52 -3.13
C HIS A 29 -12.08 -14.71 -4.32
N SER A 30 -13.16 -15.50 -4.16
CA SER A 30 -14.14 -15.72 -5.21
C SER A 30 -15.07 -14.52 -5.48
N VAL A 31 -15.30 -13.68 -4.46
CA VAL A 31 -16.24 -12.55 -4.53
C VAL A 31 -15.58 -11.17 -4.63
N VAL A 32 -14.27 -11.07 -4.37
CA VAL A 32 -13.52 -9.80 -4.26
C VAL A 32 -13.69 -8.86 -5.46
N SER A 33 -13.90 -9.38 -6.67
CA SER A 33 -14.08 -8.59 -7.89
C SER A 33 -15.38 -7.79 -7.93
N ASN A 34 -16.37 -8.15 -7.10
CA ASN A 34 -17.69 -7.52 -7.03
C ASN A 34 -17.87 -6.67 -5.77
N LEU A 35 -16.87 -6.61 -4.90
CA LEU A 35 -16.96 -5.87 -3.63
C LEU A 35 -16.52 -4.41 -3.80
N PRO A 36 -17.10 -3.47 -3.04
CA PRO A 36 -16.69 -2.07 -3.03
C PRO A 36 -15.43 -1.83 -2.17
N PHE A 37 -14.62 -2.87 -1.98
CA PHE A 37 -13.43 -2.88 -1.13
C PHE A 37 -12.26 -3.51 -1.86
N ALA A 38 -11.04 -3.06 -1.53
CA ALA A 38 -9.83 -3.80 -1.83
C ALA A 38 -9.49 -4.70 -0.63
N PHE A 39 -9.32 -5.99 -0.90
CA PHE A 39 -8.65 -6.90 0.03
C PHE A 39 -7.20 -7.06 -0.39
N ILE A 40 -6.31 -6.64 0.50
CA ILE A 40 -4.87 -6.59 0.32
C ILE A 40 -4.24 -7.64 1.23
N GLU A 41 -3.27 -8.40 0.70
CA GLU A 41 -2.45 -9.33 1.47
C GLU A 41 -1.60 -8.56 2.48
N ALA A 42 -1.95 -8.66 3.77
CA ALA A 42 -1.32 -7.86 4.81
C ALA A 42 0.17 -8.21 4.97
N ASP A 43 0.57 -9.42 4.61
CA ASP A 43 1.96 -9.88 4.72
C ASP A 43 2.90 -9.13 3.75
N THR A 44 2.36 -8.38 2.79
CA THR A 44 3.10 -7.52 1.86
C THR A 44 3.21 -6.05 2.28
N ILE A 45 2.57 -5.68 3.40
CA ILE A 45 2.49 -4.31 3.90
C ILE A 45 3.31 -4.19 5.19
N CYS A 46 4.42 -3.45 5.14
CA CYS A 46 5.30 -3.30 6.30
C CYS A 46 4.93 -2.13 7.21
N SER A 47 4.22 -1.13 6.70
CA SER A 47 3.80 0.04 7.47
C SER A 47 2.56 0.71 6.88
N ARG A 48 1.88 1.52 7.68
CA ARG A 48 0.78 2.37 7.23
C ARG A 48 1.25 3.39 6.19
N GLU A 49 2.48 3.88 6.31
CA GLU A 49 3.06 4.82 5.34
C GLU A 49 3.09 4.20 3.93
N GLN A 50 3.49 2.93 3.80
CA GLN A 50 3.46 2.21 2.52
C GLN A 50 2.03 2.15 1.95
N LEU A 51 1.05 1.78 2.78
CA LEU A 51 -0.34 1.67 2.38
C LEU A 51 -0.91 3.02 1.93
N PHE A 52 -0.76 4.07 2.74
CA PHE A 52 -1.31 5.39 2.42
C PHE A 52 -0.56 6.10 1.29
N SER A 53 0.72 5.78 1.07
CA SER A 53 1.45 6.23 -0.13
C SER A 53 0.86 5.65 -1.41
N ALA A 54 0.42 4.39 -1.39
CA ALA A 54 -0.28 3.78 -2.52
C ALA A 54 -1.67 4.37 -2.73
N VAL A 55 -2.40 4.69 -1.65
CA VAL A 55 -3.68 5.43 -1.73
C VAL A 55 -3.48 6.80 -2.36
N TYR A 56 -2.48 7.56 -1.90
CA TYR A 56 -2.12 8.85 -2.47
C TYR A 56 -1.82 8.75 -3.96
N LYS A 57 -0.98 7.78 -4.36
CA LYS A 57 -0.64 7.54 -5.76
C LYS A 57 -1.87 7.17 -6.60
N ALA A 58 -2.75 6.33 -6.09
CA ALA A 58 -4.00 5.96 -6.78
C ALA A 58 -4.91 7.17 -7.03
N LEU A 59 -5.03 8.07 -6.04
CA LEU A 59 -5.78 9.32 -6.20
C LEU A 59 -5.13 10.25 -7.22
N ILE A 60 -3.80 10.40 -7.20
CA ILE A 60 -3.07 11.19 -8.20
C ILE A 60 -3.31 10.64 -9.62
N GLU A 61 -3.19 9.33 -9.81
CA GLU A 61 -3.39 8.69 -11.12
C GLU A 61 -4.84 8.82 -11.62
N SER A 62 -5.81 8.79 -10.71
CA SER A 62 -7.23 8.94 -11.04
C SER A 62 -7.61 10.40 -11.34
N SER A 63 -7.10 11.36 -10.56
CA SER A 63 -7.46 12.78 -10.69
C SER A 63 -6.69 13.52 -11.79
N PHE A 64 -5.40 13.21 -11.98
CA PHE A 64 -4.51 14.01 -12.84
C PHE A 64 -3.93 13.26 -14.04
N ASN A 65 -4.13 11.93 -14.10
CA ASN A 65 -3.62 11.12 -15.20
C ASN A 65 -4.73 10.21 -15.75
N LYS A 66 -4.48 8.90 -15.81
CA LYS A 66 -5.41 7.91 -16.30
C LYS A 66 -5.47 6.73 -15.35
N GLN A 67 -6.60 6.59 -14.66
CA GLN A 67 -6.92 5.37 -13.91
C GLN A 67 -6.87 4.15 -14.86
N ARG A 68 -6.08 3.14 -14.51
CA ARG A 68 -5.85 1.96 -15.34
C ARG A 68 -6.78 0.81 -14.97
N THR A 69 -7.22 0.79 -13.73
CA THR A 69 -8.13 -0.20 -13.17
C THR A 69 -9.57 0.33 -13.12
N LYS A 70 -10.52 -0.53 -12.75
CA LYS A 70 -11.96 -0.19 -12.76
C LYS A 70 -12.35 0.79 -11.64
N THR A 71 -11.71 0.70 -10.47
CA THR A 71 -12.04 1.51 -9.27
C THR A 71 -10.78 2.05 -8.60
N LEU A 72 -10.93 3.09 -7.77
CA LEU A 72 -9.84 3.62 -6.93
C LEU A 72 -9.24 2.55 -6.01
N ASN A 73 -10.08 1.65 -5.47
CA ASN A 73 -9.66 0.53 -4.63
C ASN A 73 -8.71 -0.40 -5.39
N SER A 74 -9.06 -0.78 -6.62
CA SER A 74 -8.17 -1.58 -7.47
C SER A 74 -6.92 -0.82 -7.91
N GLU A 75 -7.01 0.50 -8.09
CA GLU A 75 -5.86 1.33 -8.47
C GLU A 75 -4.86 1.43 -7.32
N CYS A 76 -5.33 1.35 -6.06
CA CYS A 76 -4.47 1.26 -4.89
C CYS A 76 -3.65 -0.04 -4.88
N ILE A 77 -4.25 -1.19 -5.21
CA ILE A 77 -3.52 -2.46 -5.34
C ILE A 77 -2.45 -2.37 -6.44
N LEU A 78 -2.79 -1.75 -7.58
CA LEU A 78 -1.82 -1.50 -8.65
C LEU A 78 -0.71 -0.54 -8.20
N SER A 79 -1.04 0.47 -7.39
CA SER A 79 -0.11 1.48 -6.88
C SER A 79 0.88 0.93 -5.86
N LEU A 80 0.53 -0.14 -5.14
CA LEU A 80 1.45 -0.92 -4.31
C LEU A 80 2.50 -1.67 -5.14
N SER A 81 2.16 -2.03 -6.39
CA SER A 81 3.05 -2.82 -7.24
C SER A 81 4.22 -2.01 -7.79
N PRO A 82 5.45 -2.56 -7.79
CA PRO A 82 6.59 -1.96 -8.47
C PRO A 82 6.50 -2.12 -10.00
N THR A 83 5.51 -2.85 -10.51
CA THR A 83 5.26 -3.06 -11.95
C THR A 83 3.91 -2.50 -12.34
N SER A 84 3.77 -2.11 -13.61
CA SER A 84 2.50 -1.64 -14.17
C SER A 84 1.57 -2.76 -14.63
N ASN A 85 1.94 -4.03 -14.41
CA ASN A 85 1.13 -5.18 -14.81
C ASN A 85 0.01 -5.39 -13.79
N ILE A 86 -1.23 -5.13 -14.21
CA ILE A 86 -2.43 -5.23 -13.37
C ILE A 86 -2.58 -6.64 -12.79
N GLY A 87 -2.54 -7.68 -13.62
CA GLY A 87 -2.72 -9.06 -13.17
C GLY A 87 -1.63 -9.51 -12.18
N GLU A 88 -0.40 -9.06 -12.39
CA GLU A 88 0.70 -9.31 -11.46
C GLU A 88 0.52 -8.59 -10.13
N ALA A 89 0.06 -7.33 -10.15
CA ALA A 89 -0.24 -6.57 -8.94
C ALA A 89 -1.30 -7.27 -8.08
N PHE A 90 -2.41 -7.68 -8.68
CA PHE A 90 -3.47 -8.42 -7.98
C PHE A 90 -2.98 -9.76 -7.44
N LYS A 91 -2.15 -10.49 -8.20
CA LYS A 91 -1.59 -11.77 -7.75
C LYS A 91 -0.63 -11.62 -6.56
N ARG A 92 0.08 -10.50 -6.46
CA ARG A 92 1.14 -10.28 -5.45
C ARG A 92 0.63 -9.56 -4.20
N PHE A 93 -0.24 -8.56 -4.37
CA PHE A 93 -0.72 -7.68 -3.30
C PHE A 93 -2.19 -7.90 -2.97
N GLY A 94 -2.96 -8.54 -3.86
CA GLY A 94 -4.31 -8.98 -3.52
C GLY A 94 -4.28 -10.27 -2.70
N ILE A 95 -5.41 -10.59 -2.06
CA ILE A 95 -5.56 -11.84 -1.32
C ILE A 95 -5.51 -13.07 -2.23
N SER A 96 -5.21 -14.22 -1.65
CA SER A 96 -5.25 -15.54 -2.26
C SER A 96 -6.17 -16.46 -1.45
N GLU A 97 -6.45 -17.67 -1.96
CA GLU A 97 -7.21 -18.68 -1.22
C GLU A 97 -6.57 -19.08 0.12
N LYS A 98 -5.29 -18.76 0.36
CA LYS A 98 -4.53 -19.12 1.56
C LYS A 98 -4.19 -17.94 2.47
N THR A 99 -4.66 -16.75 2.14
CA THR A 99 -4.36 -15.54 2.91
C THR A 99 -4.95 -15.64 4.31
N SER A 100 -4.14 -15.38 5.33
CA SER A 100 -4.57 -15.43 6.74
C SER A 100 -4.69 -14.05 7.39
N ARG A 101 -4.09 -13.03 6.78
CA ARG A 101 -4.09 -11.64 7.26
C ARG A 101 -4.48 -10.71 6.12
N ILE A 102 -5.52 -9.91 6.31
CA ILE A 102 -6.10 -9.07 5.26
C ILE A 102 -6.14 -7.63 5.72
N VAL A 103 -5.58 -6.73 4.91
CA VAL A 103 -5.88 -5.31 4.98
C VAL A 103 -7.12 -5.06 4.10
N VAL A 104 -8.17 -4.53 4.71
CA VAL A 104 -9.36 -4.05 4.00
C VAL A 104 -9.19 -2.56 3.77
N LEU A 105 -9.36 -2.12 2.53
CA LEU A 105 -9.27 -0.72 2.15
C LEU A 105 -10.49 -0.32 1.31
N SER A 106 -11.10 0.82 1.65
CA SER A 106 -12.14 1.47 0.86
C SER A 106 -11.80 2.95 0.69
N ILE A 107 -11.75 3.41 -0.55
CA ILE A 107 -11.61 4.81 -0.92
C ILE A 107 -12.93 5.22 -1.54
N VAL A 108 -13.66 6.12 -0.87
CA VAL A 108 -15.02 6.51 -1.25
C VAL A 108 -15.07 8.02 -1.37
N ALA A 109 -15.74 8.52 -2.42
CA ALA A 109 -16.08 9.94 -2.47
C ALA A 109 -17.07 10.25 -1.34
N LYS A 110 -16.95 11.41 -0.68
CA LYS A 110 -17.85 11.81 0.42
C LYS A 110 -19.32 11.98 -0.02
N THR A 111 -19.55 12.12 -1.32
CA THR A 111 -20.89 12.13 -1.92
C THR A 111 -21.54 10.74 -1.96
N GLU A 112 -20.74 9.68 -1.80
CA GLU A 112 -21.19 8.29 -1.80
C GLU A 112 -21.34 7.78 -0.36
N LYS A 113 -22.28 6.86 -0.13
CA LYS A 113 -22.44 6.25 1.19
C LYS A 113 -21.24 5.34 1.47
N ALA A 114 -20.61 5.52 2.63
CA ALA A 114 -19.60 4.58 3.11
C ALA A 114 -20.23 3.20 3.31
N ILE A 115 -19.74 2.22 2.56
CA ILE A 115 -20.17 0.83 2.73
C ILE A 115 -19.27 0.26 3.82
N LEU A 116 -19.80 -0.05 5.01
CA LEU A 116 -19.04 -0.67 6.12
C LEU A 116 -19.27 -2.19 6.24
N GLU A 117 -19.88 -2.79 5.22
CA GLU A 117 -20.30 -4.21 5.18
C GLU A 117 -19.12 -5.21 5.23
N ALA A 118 -17.88 -4.75 5.04
CA ALA A 118 -16.71 -5.62 5.06
C ALA A 118 -16.54 -6.43 6.35
N LYS A 119 -17.03 -5.91 7.49
CA LYS A 119 -16.98 -6.61 8.79
C LYS A 119 -17.78 -7.91 8.81
N GLU A 120 -18.91 -7.95 8.12
CA GLU A 120 -19.83 -9.10 8.14
C GLU A 120 -19.35 -10.21 7.19
N LEU A 121 -18.55 -9.86 6.19
CA LEU A 121 -18.03 -10.80 5.19
C LEU A 121 -16.80 -11.57 5.68
N ILE A 122 -16.00 -11.00 6.59
CA ILE A 122 -14.70 -11.57 6.97
C ILE A 122 -14.85 -12.40 8.24
N HIS A 123 -14.58 -13.70 8.13
CA HIS A 123 -14.50 -14.61 9.28
C HIS A 123 -13.07 -14.58 9.83
N GLY A 124 -12.76 -13.58 10.64
CA GLY A 124 -11.46 -13.40 11.29
C GLY A 124 -11.51 -12.38 12.42
N VAL A 125 -10.38 -12.15 13.07
CA VAL A 125 -10.26 -11.21 14.20
C VAL A 125 -9.87 -9.84 13.67
N GLY A 126 -10.75 -8.86 13.81
CA GLY A 126 -10.45 -7.46 13.51
C GLY A 126 -9.49 -6.87 14.54
N VAL A 127 -8.38 -6.32 14.08
CA VAL A 127 -7.37 -5.64 14.92
C VAL A 127 -7.17 -4.20 14.44
N ASP A 128 -6.64 -3.37 15.32
CA ASP A 128 -6.33 -1.99 14.96
C ASP A 128 -5.21 -1.95 13.92
N LEU A 129 -5.41 -1.12 12.90
CA LEU A 129 -4.41 -0.89 11.87
C LEU A 129 -3.34 0.06 12.44
N THR A 130 -2.37 -0.50 13.15
CA THR A 130 -1.18 0.19 13.66
C THR A 130 0.08 -0.34 13.00
N ASP A 131 1.19 0.40 13.08
CA ASP A 131 2.46 -0.07 12.52
C ASP A 131 2.94 -1.31 13.28
N GLU A 132 2.75 -1.38 14.60
CA GLU A 132 3.13 -2.53 15.42
C GLU A 132 2.42 -3.83 14.97
N ALA A 133 1.12 -3.75 14.65
CA ALA A 133 0.34 -4.90 14.19
C ALA A 133 0.70 -5.36 12.76
N LEU A 134 1.17 -4.44 11.91
CA LEU A 134 1.69 -4.75 10.58
C LEU A 134 3.10 -5.36 10.69
N GLU A 135 3.96 -4.77 11.51
CA GLU A 135 5.33 -5.20 11.75
C GLU A 135 5.41 -6.61 12.33
N SER A 136 4.44 -7.00 13.16
CA SER A 136 4.40 -8.32 13.79
C SER A 136 4.10 -9.47 12.83
N GLY A 137 3.68 -9.20 11.58
CA GLY A 137 3.22 -10.26 10.68
C GLY A 137 3.52 -10.09 9.20
N TYR A 138 4.30 -9.09 8.78
CA TYR A 138 4.76 -9.04 7.39
C TYR A 138 5.76 -10.18 7.07
N ASP A 139 5.84 -10.58 5.79
CA ASP A 139 6.84 -11.54 5.31
C ASP A 139 7.95 -10.82 4.52
N LEU A 140 9.14 -10.71 5.11
CA LEU A 140 10.31 -10.11 4.45
C LEU A 140 10.73 -10.86 3.19
N GLY A 141 10.60 -12.18 3.16
CA GLY A 141 10.90 -13.00 1.99
C GLY A 141 9.95 -12.68 0.85
N LEU A 142 8.66 -12.56 1.15
CA LEU A 142 7.64 -12.16 0.19
C LEU A 142 7.87 -10.73 -0.30
N ILE A 143 8.07 -9.76 0.60
CA ILE A 143 8.36 -8.37 0.25
C ILE A 143 9.61 -8.28 -0.63
N LYS A 144 10.71 -8.95 -0.26
CA LYS A 144 11.94 -8.94 -1.09
C LYS A 144 11.70 -9.55 -2.47
N LYS A 145 10.86 -10.57 -2.59
CA LYS A 145 10.52 -11.21 -3.86
C LYS A 145 9.68 -10.27 -4.73
N VAL A 146 8.63 -9.71 -4.14
CA VAL A 146 7.66 -8.83 -4.79
C VAL A 146 8.30 -7.50 -5.19
N CYS A 147 9.10 -6.91 -4.30
CA CYS A 147 9.83 -5.65 -4.48
C CYS A 147 11.29 -5.86 -4.89
N SER A 148 11.64 -7.01 -5.47
CA SER A 148 13.03 -7.36 -5.82
C SER A 148 13.74 -6.32 -6.69
N ARG A 149 13.04 -5.74 -7.67
CA ARG A 149 13.59 -4.64 -8.50
C ARG A 149 13.91 -3.39 -7.67
N CYS A 150 13.05 -3.05 -6.71
CA CYS A 150 13.25 -1.94 -5.79
C CYS A 150 14.44 -2.18 -4.86
N THR A 151 14.56 -3.40 -4.32
CA THR A 151 15.68 -3.82 -3.46
C THR A 151 17.00 -3.82 -4.23
N GLN A 152 17.01 -4.37 -5.45
CA GLN A 152 18.18 -4.37 -6.32
C GLN A 152 18.61 -2.95 -6.72
N LEU A 153 17.65 -2.08 -7.03
CA LEU A 153 17.93 -0.68 -7.36
C LEU A 153 18.52 0.06 -6.15
N PHE A 154 17.94 -0.12 -4.96
CA PHE A 154 18.45 0.48 -3.73
C PHE A 154 19.87 0.01 -3.39
N GLU A 155 20.15 -1.29 -3.50
CA GLU A 155 21.51 -1.83 -3.29
C GLU A 155 22.50 -1.36 -4.36
N ARG A 156 22.06 -1.17 -5.61
CA ARG A 156 22.89 -0.56 -6.66
C ARG A 156 23.19 0.91 -6.37
N LEU A 157 22.21 1.67 -5.88
CA LEU A 157 22.37 3.08 -5.50
C LEU A 157 23.30 3.26 -4.29
N LYS A 158 23.19 2.37 -3.29
CA LYS A 158 24.14 2.27 -2.16
C LYS A 158 25.56 2.01 -2.64
N LYS A 159 25.76 0.98 -3.48
CA LYS A 159 27.07 0.60 -4.02
C LYS A 159 27.71 1.69 -4.88
N ALA A 160 26.90 2.48 -5.57
CA ALA A 160 27.37 3.61 -6.37
C ALA A 160 27.71 4.86 -5.54
N ASN A 161 27.65 4.77 -4.19
CA ASN A 161 27.83 5.89 -3.26
C ASN A 161 26.98 7.13 -3.64
N LEU A 162 25.83 6.85 -4.25
CA LEU A 162 24.93 7.83 -4.85
C LEU A 162 23.77 8.16 -3.90
N LEU A 163 23.92 7.86 -2.61
CA LEU A 163 23.02 8.29 -1.55
C LEU A 163 23.17 9.80 -1.28
N LEU A 164 23.03 10.60 -2.33
CA LEU A 164 22.48 11.94 -2.19
C LEU A 164 21.00 11.73 -1.87
N THR A 165 20.66 12.01 -0.61
CA THR A 165 19.33 12.41 -0.08
C THR A 165 18.11 11.83 -0.79
N THR A 166 17.26 11.17 0.00
CA THR A 166 15.94 10.53 -0.19
C THR A 166 14.90 11.14 -1.16
N SER A 167 15.24 12.05 -2.07
CA SER A 167 14.37 12.62 -3.10
C SER A 167 14.21 11.72 -4.35
N ARG A 168 15.13 10.78 -4.60
CA ARG A 168 15.19 10.04 -5.87
C ARG A 168 14.28 8.80 -5.97
N TYR A 169 13.77 8.30 -4.85
CA TYR A 169 12.88 7.13 -4.86
C TYR A 169 11.49 7.49 -5.37
N ILE A 170 11.06 8.73 -5.13
CA ILE A 170 9.83 9.30 -5.70
C ILE A 170 10.04 9.51 -7.21
N GLU A 171 11.15 10.13 -7.65
CA GLU A 171 11.48 10.33 -9.08
C GLU A 171 11.59 9.05 -9.93
N LEU A 172 11.93 7.91 -9.34
CA LEU A 172 12.02 6.64 -10.08
C LEU A 172 10.65 5.97 -10.31
N GLN A 173 9.60 6.41 -9.61
CA GLN A 173 8.22 5.94 -9.78
C GLN A 173 7.36 6.87 -10.65
N ILE A 174 7.72 8.15 -10.73
CA ILE A 174 7.13 9.14 -11.64
C ILE A 174 8.11 9.35 -12.80
N GLY A 175 7.87 8.67 -13.91
CA GLY A 175 8.66 8.88 -15.11
C GLY A 175 8.64 10.36 -15.53
N GLY A 176 9.79 11.02 -15.42
CA GLY A 176 10.16 12.20 -16.20
C GLY A 176 9.37 13.50 -15.99
N GLN A 177 10.09 14.48 -15.43
CA GLN A 177 9.80 15.93 -15.35
C GLN A 177 8.82 16.41 -14.27
N ILE A 178 9.34 17.18 -13.30
CA ILE A 178 9.07 18.61 -13.08
C ILE A 178 10.11 19.17 -12.06
N PRO A 179 10.97 20.13 -12.44
CA PRO A 179 11.54 21.14 -11.53
C PRO A 179 10.73 22.44 -11.68
N SER A 180 10.68 23.40 -10.77
CA SER A 180 11.44 23.71 -9.56
C SER A 180 10.62 24.68 -8.72
N THR A 181 10.93 24.74 -7.43
CA THR A 181 10.42 25.67 -6.41
C THR A 181 9.20 25.18 -5.62
N PHE A 182 9.53 24.65 -4.44
CA PHE A 182 8.97 25.18 -3.21
C PHE A 182 7.47 24.88 -2.97
N CYS A 183 7.19 23.68 -2.50
CA CYS A 183 6.28 23.55 -1.36
C CYS A 183 6.87 22.54 -0.38
N GLY A 184 7.84 23.02 0.38
CA GLY A 184 8.56 22.28 1.40
C GLY A 184 7.82 22.27 2.74
N ARG A 185 8.14 21.22 3.51
CA ARG A 185 7.58 20.75 4.79
C ARG A 185 6.51 19.67 4.54
N ILE A 186 6.65 18.54 5.24
CA ILE A 186 5.79 17.33 5.21
C ILE A 186 6.19 16.26 4.18
N ILE A 187 7.48 15.90 4.11
CA ILE A 187 7.95 14.48 4.02
C ILE A 187 9.19 14.35 4.92
N LYS A 188 9.08 14.90 6.12
CA LYS A 188 10.09 14.77 7.17
C LYS A 188 9.62 13.60 8.05
N ASN A 189 9.88 12.39 7.56
CA ASN A 189 10.05 11.14 8.33
C ASN A 189 9.87 9.90 7.45
N ILE A 190 10.67 9.82 6.37
CA ILE A 190 11.30 8.55 5.96
C ILE A 190 12.39 8.22 7.01
N SER A 191 12.04 8.24 8.30
CA SER A 191 12.96 8.07 9.43
C SER A 191 12.92 6.65 9.99
N GLU A 192 11.98 5.81 9.56
CA GLU A 192 11.87 4.42 10.05
C GLU A 192 12.42 3.37 9.07
N CYS A 193 12.61 3.73 7.80
CA CYS A 193 13.50 2.95 6.91
C CYS A 193 14.97 2.91 7.42
N HIS A 194 15.31 3.74 8.41
CA HIS A 194 16.63 3.75 9.07
C HIS A 194 16.72 2.82 10.30
N SER A 195 15.60 2.42 10.90
CA SER A 195 15.55 1.55 12.09
C SER A 195 15.85 0.09 11.72
N ALA A 196 15.23 -0.40 10.63
CA ALA A 196 15.42 -1.76 10.14
C ALA A 196 16.79 -1.98 9.45
N ALA A 197 17.43 -0.92 8.97
CA ALA A 197 18.77 -1.00 8.39
C ALA A 197 19.89 -1.07 9.45
N ARG A 198 19.65 -0.57 10.68
CA ARG A 198 20.63 -0.58 11.78
C ARG A 198 20.70 -1.91 12.55
N SER A 199 19.62 -2.68 12.59
CA SER A 199 19.62 -4.01 13.22
C SER A 199 20.35 -5.07 12.37
N VAL A 200 20.42 -4.89 11.05
CA VAL A 200 21.11 -5.81 10.13
C VAL A 200 22.63 -5.55 10.02
N THR A 201 23.13 -4.46 10.60
CA THR A 201 24.58 -4.13 10.63
C THR A 201 25.21 -4.13 12.02
N ARG A 202 24.47 -4.51 13.07
CA ARG A 202 25.03 -4.79 14.40
C ARG A 202 24.38 -6.00 15.05
N ARG A 203 24.66 -7.19 14.50
CA ARG A 203 25.12 -8.40 15.22
C ARG A 203 25.32 -9.52 14.21
#